data_AF-A0A0N1BE18-F1
#
_entry.id   AF-A0A0N1BE18-F1
#
_cell.length_a   1.000
_cell.length_b   1.000
_cell.length_c   1.000
_cell.angle_alpha   90.00
_cell.angle_beta   90.00
_cell.angle_gamma   90.00
#
_symmetry.space_group_name_H-M   'P 1'
#
loop_
_entity.id
_entity.type
_entity.pdbx_description
1 polymer ?
#
loop_
_entity_poly.entity_id
_entity_poly.type
_entity_poly.pdbx_seq_one_letter_code
_entity_poly.pdbx_strand_id
1 'polypeptide(L)'
;MSGLALFFTCTTVLAFVFPLAKLVPFWLDRRIQRQVAFHRAAAAAIAEAMPRNHNDPAHYARLATQLAYHRGALAALAPERAAPTIEQRDAA
;
A
#
# COMPACT_ATOMS: atom_id res chain seq x y z
N MET A 1 4.59 -15.42 -43.36
CA MET A 1 4.05 -14.18 -42.76
C MET A 1 4.87 -13.00 -43.26
N SER A 2 4.24 -11.98 -43.84
CA SER A 2 4.94 -10.80 -44.38
C SER A 2 5.39 -9.87 -43.24
N GLY A 3 6.58 -9.29 -43.36
CA GLY A 3 7.17 -8.41 -42.32
C GLY A 3 6.29 -7.20 -41.97
N LEU A 4 5.45 -6.76 -42.91
CA LEU A 4 4.48 -5.68 -42.71
C LEU A 4 3.35 -6.09 -41.74
N ALA A 5 2.84 -7.32 -41.86
CA ALA A 5 1.85 -7.84 -40.90
C ALA A 5 2.45 -7.99 -39.50
N LEU A 6 3.71 -8.39 -39.39
CA LEU A 6 4.42 -8.50 -38.12
C LEU A 6 4.62 -7.12 -37.46
N PHE A 7 4.97 -6.10 -38.26
CA PHE A 7 5.09 -4.71 -37.80
C PHE A 7 3.76 -4.21 -37.23
N PHE A 8 2.67 -4.26 -38.00
CA PHE A 8 1.35 -3.80 -37.54
C PHE A 8 0.88 -4.54 -36.28
N THR A 9 1.11 -5.84 -36.20
CA THR A 9 0.74 -6.64 -35.02
C THR A 9 1.54 -6.19 -33.80
N CYS A 10 2.86 -6.03 -33.92
CA CYS A 10 3.71 -5.51 -32.84
C CYS A 10 3.32 -4.09 -32.41
N THR A 11 3.10 -3.17 -33.35
CA THR A 11 2.73 -1.79 -33.02
C THR A 11 1.39 -1.72 -32.30
N THR A 12 0.41 -2.51 -32.75
CA THR A 12 -0.91 -2.59 -32.11
C THR A 12 -0.80 -3.14 -30.70
N VAL A 13 -0.04 -4.23 -30.49
CA VAL A 13 0.19 -4.78 -29.15
C VAL A 13 0.90 -3.77 -28.24
N LEU A 14 1.95 -3.09 -28.72
CA LEU A 14 2.64 -2.07 -27.94
C LEU A 14 1.71 -0.90 -27.57
N ALA A 15 0.83 -0.47 -28.46
CA ALA A 15 -0.11 0.62 -28.22
C ALA A 15 -1.08 0.32 -27.06
N PHE A 16 -1.41 -0.95 -26.83
CA PHE A 16 -2.23 -1.38 -25.69
C PHE A 16 -1.41 -1.71 -24.44
N VAL A 17 -0.25 -2.35 -24.59
CA VAL A 17 0.58 -2.78 -23.45
C VAL A 17 1.24 -1.59 -22.75
N PHE A 18 1.71 -0.60 -23.50
CA PHE A 18 2.40 0.58 -22.94
C PHE A 18 1.54 1.41 -21.96
N PRO A 19 0.29 1.81 -22.28
CA PRO A 19 -0.55 2.50 -21.32
C PRO A 19 -0.91 1.62 -20.13
N LEU A 20 -1.15 0.32 -20.33
CA LEU A 20 -1.40 -0.62 -19.22
C LEU A 20 -0.21 -0.68 -18.26
N ALA A 21 1.02 -0.77 -18.78
CA ALA A 21 2.24 -0.80 -17.98
C ALA A 21 2.42 0.47 -17.12
N LYS A 22 1.89 1.62 -17.55
CA LYS A 22 1.90 2.85 -16.75
C LYS A 22 0.70 2.99 -15.81
N LEU A 23 -0.49 2.54 -16.20
CA LEU A 23 -1.67 2.63 -15.35
C LEU A 23 -1.63 1.63 -14.20
N VAL A 24 -1.23 0.39 -14.44
CA VAL A 24 -1.18 -0.66 -13.41
C VAL A 24 -0.43 -0.23 -12.13
N PRO A 25 0.80 0.32 -12.18
CA PRO A 25 1.50 0.76 -10.97
C PRO A 25 0.76 1.89 -10.26
N PHE A 26 0.22 2.87 -10.98
CA PHE A 26 -0.55 3.98 -10.39
C PHE A 26 -1.80 3.50 -9.62
N TRP A 27 -2.50 2.52 -10.16
CA TRP A 27 -3.68 1.95 -9.51
C TRP A 27 -3.30 1.13 -8.28
N LEU A 28 -2.20 0.39 -8.36
CA LEU A 28 -1.64 -0.36 -7.23
C LEU A 28 -1.24 0.58 -6.10
N ASP A 29 -0.49 1.63 -6.40
CA ASP A 29 -0.08 2.65 -5.44
C ASP A 29 -1.29 3.29 -4.78
N ARG A 30 -2.27 3.73 -5.56
CA ARG A 30 -3.48 4.34 -5.01
C ARG A 30 -4.24 3.39 -4.07
N ARG A 31 -4.26 2.09 -4.37
CA ARG A 31 -4.87 1.08 -3.52
C ARG A 31 -4.08 0.87 -2.22
N ILE A 32 -2.75 0.79 -2.31
CA ILE A 32 -1.86 0.66 -1.14
C ILE A 32 -1.99 1.89 -0.24
N GLN A 33 -1.99 3.11 -0.80
CA GLN A 33 -2.18 4.34 -0.03
C GLN A 33 -3.53 4.35 0.72
N ARG A 34 -4.60 3.88 0.08
CA ARG A 34 -5.92 3.75 0.73
C ARG A 34 -5.90 2.74 1.88
N GLN A 35 -5.25 1.59 1.70
CA GLN A 35 -5.10 0.59 2.75
C GLN A 35 -4.26 1.10 3.92
N VAL A 36 -3.16 1.81 3.65
CA VAL A 36 -2.34 2.46 4.67
C VAL A 36 -3.15 3.52 5.43
N ALA A 37 -3.91 4.37 4.74
CA ALA A 37 -4.76 5.37 5.37
C ALA A 37 -5.82 4.73 6.28
N PHE A 38 -6.45 3.65 5.82
CA PHE A 38 -7.41 2.89 6.62
C PHE A 38 -6.79 2.34 7.91
N HIS A 39 -5.66 1.63 7.81
CA HIS A 39 -5.03 1.03 8.99
C HIS A 39 -4.49 2.08 9.97
N ARG A 40 -4.03 3.25 9.48
CA ARG A 40 -3.65 4.38 10.34
C ARG A 40 -4.85 4.95 11.09
N ALA A 41 -5.97 5.19 10.38
CA ALA A 41 -7.18 5.70 10.99
C ALA A 41 -7.75 4.72 12.04
N ALA A 42 -7.78 3.43 11.71
CA ALA A 42 -8.24 2.39 12.63
C ALA A 42 -7.35 2.29 13.89
N ALA A 43 -6.03 2.30 13.71
CA ALA A 43 -5.09 2.28 14.84
C ALA A 43 -5.23 3.52 15.74
N ALA A 44 -5.44 4.71 15.16
CA ALA A 44 -5.67 5.94 15.92
C ALA A 44 -6.96 5.87 16.74
N ALA A 45 -8.06 5.43 16.13
CA ALA A 45 -9.35 5.27 16.81
C ALA A 45 -9.28 4.27 17.96
N ILE A 46 -8.58 3.14 17.77
CA ILE A 46 -8.38 2.14 18.82
C ILE A 46 -7.52 2.69 19.97
N ALA A 47 -6.43 3.39 19.64
CA ALA A 47 -5.57 4.01 20.66
C ALA A 47 -6.32 5.06 21.49
N GLU A 48 -7.28 5.77 20.89
CA GLU A 48 -8.14 6.72 21.59
C GLU A 48 -9.23 6.04 22.44
N ALA A 49 -9.73 4.87 22.01
CA ALA A 49 -10.72 4.09 22.73
C ALA A 49 -10.16 3.28 23.91
N MET A 50 -8.90 2.83 23.82
CA MET A 50 -8.22 2.06 24.88
C MET A 50 -8.24 2.71 26.27
N PRO A 51 -7.90 4.00 26.46
CA PRO A 51 -7.93 4.62 27.79
C PRO A 51 -9.33 4.73 28.38
N ARG A 52 -10.38 4.79 27.54
CA ARG A 52 -11.78 4.86 28.00
C ARG A 52 -12.31 3.52 28.49
N ASN A 53 -11.75 2.42 27.97
CA ASN A 53 -12.19 1.05 28.25
C ASN A 53 -11.25 0.30 29.21
N HIS A 54 -10.42 1.01 29.99
CA HIS A 54 -9.46 0.35 30.90
C HIS A 54 -10.14 -0.50 31.99
N ASN A 55 -11.40 -0.18 32.32
CA ASN A 55 -12.17 -0.86 33.37
C ASN A 55 -12.69 -2.25 32.95
N ASP A 56 -12.65 -2.57 31.65
CA ASP A 56 -12.97 -3.90 31.14
C ASP A 56 -11.70 -4.54 30.57
N PRO A 57 -11.02 -5.42 31.33
CA PRO A 57 -9.76 -6.02 30.90
C PRO A 57 -9.92 -6.94 29.69
N ALA A 58 -11.09 -7.57 29.50
CA ALA A 58 -11.35 -8.41 28.34
C ALA A 58 -11.53 -7.58 27.08
N HIS A 59 -12.23 -6.44 27.18
CA HIS A 59 -12.39 -5.51 26.08
C HIS A 59 -11.07 -4.79 25.74
N TYR A 60 -10.31 -4.39 26.76
CA TYR A 60 -8.99 -3.78 26.59
C TYR A 60 -8.01 -4.73 25.87
N ALA A 61 -7.99 -6.02 26.24
CA ALA A 61 -7.16 -7.03 25.58
C ALA A 61 -7.54 -7.19 24.09
N ARG A 62 -8.83 -7.16 23.74
CA ARG A 62 -9.30 -7.19 22.35
C ARG A 62 -8.87 -5.95 21.56
N LEU A 63 -8.94 -4.77 22.16
CA LEU A 63 -8.47 -3.53 21.52
C LEU A 63 -6.95 -3.56 21.32
N ALA A 64 -6.19 -4.10 22.28
CA ALA A 64 -4.75 -4.25 22.18
C ALA A 64 -4.34 -5.22 21.05
N THR A 65 -5.04 -6.34 20.88
CA THR A 65 -4.78 -7.27 19.77
C THR A 65 -5.15 -6.67 18.41
N GLN A 66 -6.26 -5.94 18.31
CA GLN A 66 -6.63 -5.22 17.10
C GLN A 66 -5.62 -4.13 16.73
N LEU A 67 -5.09 -3.40 17.71
CA LEU A 67 -4.04 -2.41 17.50
C LEU A 67 -2.75 -3.07 17.00
N ALA A 68 -2.35 -4.20 17.59
CA ALA A 68 -1.19 -4.96 17.15
C ALA A 68 -1.35 -5.47 15.70
N TYR A 69 -2.53 -5.96 15.35
CA TYR A 69 -2.86 -6.38 13.98
C TYR A 69 -2.72 -5.23 12.97
N HIS A 70 -3.29 -4.05 13.25
CA HIS A 70 -3.18 -2.90 12.34
C HIS A 70 -1.75 -2.37 12.22
N ARG A 71 -0.96 -2.41 13.30
CA ARG A 71 0.48 -2.08 13.24
C ARG A 71 1.26 -3.07 12.39
N GLY A 72 0.99 -4.37 12.53
CA GLY A 72 1.59 -5.41 11.69
C GLY A 72 1.22 -5.27 10.20
N ALA A 73 -0.05 -4.99 9.92
CA ALA A 73 -0.53 -4.73 8.56
C ALA A 73 0.15 -3.50 7.94
N LEU A 74 0.35 -2.42 8.72
CA LEU A 74 1.09 -1.24 8.27
C LEU A 74 2.56 -1.54 7.96
N ALA A 75 3.22 -2.35 8.80
CA ALA A 75 4.61 -2.77 8.56
C ALA A 75 4.73 -3.62 7.29
N ALA A 76 3.76 -4.49 7.01
CA ALA A 76 3.74 -5.34 5.81
C ALA A 76 3.42 -4.55 4.52
N LEU A 77 2.55 -3.55 4.59
CA LEU A 77 2.13 -2.75 3.43
C LEU A 77 3.14 -1.68 3.03
N ALA A 78 4.08 -1.33 3.91
CA ALA A 78 5.03 -0.24 3.69
C ALA A 78 6.45 -0.54 4.21
N PRO A 79 7.11 -1.64 3.76
CA PRO A 79 8.48 -1.93 4.16
C PRO A 79 9.47 -0.84 3.71
N GLU A 80 9.27 -0.26 2.51
CA GLU A 80 10.14 0.79 1.96
C GLU A 80 9.92 2.19 2.56
N ARG A 81 8.79 2.49 3.20
CA ARG A 81 8.66 3.77 3.96
C ARG A 81 9.34 3.72 5.32
N ALA A 82 9.76 2.53 5.77
CA ALA A 82 10.55 2.34 6.98
C ALA A 82 12.06 2.32 6.70
N ALA A 83 12.48 2.06 5.47
CA ALA A 83 13.87 2.21 5.05
C ALA A 83 14.06 3.61 4.43
N PRO A 84 15.00 4.44 4.90
CA PRO A 84 15.35 5.66 4.18
C PRO A 84 15.83 5.25 2.78
N THR A 85 15.09 5.65 1.75
CA THR A 85 15.45 5.45 0.36
C THR A 85 16.85 6.02 0.15
N ILE A 86 17.81 5.14 -0.14
CA ILE A 86 19.24 5.48 -0.31
C ILE A 86 19.43 6.49 -1.46
N GLU A 87 18.44 6.65 -2.35
CA GLU A 87 18.47 7.64 -3.45
C GLU A 87 18.43 9.11 -3.01
N GLN A 88 18.13 9.45 -1.76
CA GLN A 88 18.13 10.85 -1.33
C GLN A 88 19.52 11.39 -0.92
N ARG A 89 20.57 10.54 -0.96
CA ARG A 89 21.92 10.90 -0.54
C ARG A 89 22.83 11.41 -1.67
N ASP A 90 22.43 11.30 -2.93
CA ASP A 90 23.27 11.70 -4.08
C ASP A 90 22.86 13.05 -4.70
N ALA A 91 21.99 13.81 -4.03
CA ALA A 91 21.54 15.14 -4.47
C ALA A 91 21.80 16.25 -3.43
N ALA A 92 22.84 16.13 -2.62
CA ALA A 92 23.32 17.17 -1.70
C ALA A 92 24.74 17.60 -2.06
#